data_AF-A0A2P9GUU4-F1
#
_entry.id   AF-A0A2P9GUU4-F1
#
_cell.length_a   1.000
_cell.length_b   1.000
_cell.length_c   1.000
_cell.angle_alpha   90.00
_cell.angle_beta   90.00
_cell.angle_gamma   90.00
#
_symmetry.space_group_name_H-M   'P 1'
#
loop_
_entity.id
_entity.type
_entity.pdbx_description
1 polymer ?
#
loop_
_entity_poly.entity_id
_entity_poly.type
_entity_poly.pdbx_seq_one_letter_code
_entity_poly.pdbx_strand_id
1 'polypeptide(L)'
;MTVITLENLIARQKNLQNVLDNMIEGIIAHDLNRRILFFNRAAEKITGYSREEVLGRDCHLVFGSPFCGNKCSFCGQPPEPLGHHTYTINAATRSGDTRRIEMSVTGMYDEQDTFVGVLAAFHDLTEIISLKLRLGELAGFSGIVGRDRRMLDVYEQIRNLAAADYPVHITGETGTGKELVAAAIHNQSARAGGPFVPVNCGALPEGLLESELFGHVKGAFSGAIRDKKGRFELAHSGTLFLDEVSELPRHMQVKLLRVLQEGNFERVGAEKTISVTSSG
;
A
#
# COMPACT_ATOMS: atom_id res chain seq x y z
N MET A 1 -37.61 -32.50 19.65
CA MET A 1 -36.82 -31.75 18.64
C MET A 1 -37.47 -30.39 18.49
N THR A 2 -36.89 -29.35 19.05
CA THR A 2 -37.41 -27.97 18.97
C THR A 2 -37.15 -27.43 17.57
N VAL A 3 -38.23 -27.09 16.85
CA VAL A 3 -38.14 -26.47 15.52
C VAL A 3 -37.59 -25.05 15.71
N ILE A 4 -36.36 -24.82 15.25
CA ILE A 4 -35.76 -23.49 15.23
C ILE A 4 -36.44 -22.72 14.10
N THR A 5 -37.25 -21.71 14.42
CA THR A 5 -37.85 -20.80 13.44
C THR A 5 -36.86 -19.70 13.05
N LEU A 6 -36.99 -19.13 11.85
CA LEU A 6 -36.09 -18.08 11.36
C LEU A 6 -36.09 -16.84 12.28
N GLU A 7 -37.25 -16.49 12.84
CA GLU A 7 -37.41 -15.42 13.84
C GLU A 7 -36.63 -15.72 15.13
N ASN A 8 -36.67 -16.98 15.60
CA ASN A 8 -35.90 -17.42 16.77
C ASN A 8 -34.39 -17.43 16.51
N LEU A 9 -33.97 -17.53 15.24
CA LEU A 9 -32.59 -17.43 14.78
C LEU A 9 -32.07 -15.97 14.80
N ILE A 10 -32.95 -14.98 14.67
CA ILE A 10 -32.58 -13.55 14.72
C ILE A 10 -32.62 -13.02 16.17
N ALA A 11 -33.48 -13.58 17.03
CA ALA A 11 -33.73 -13.11 18.39
C ALA A 11 -32.60 -13.30 19.42
N ARG A 12 -31.50 -14.01 19.10
CA ARG A 12 -30.38 -14.24 20.03
C ARG A 12 -29.05 -13.87 19.38
N GLN A 13 -28.22 -13.12 20.11
CA GLN A 13 -26.86 -12.73 19.68
C GLN A 13 -26.03 -13.91 19.19
N LYS A 14 -26.08 -15.06 19.90
CA LYS A 14 -25.37 -16.29 19.51
C LYS A 14 -25.86 -16.88 18.19
N ASN A 15 -27.14 -16.72 17.86
CA ASN A 15 -27.70 -17.22 16.62
C ASN A 15 -27.30 -16.32 15.44
N LEU A 16 -27.30 -14.99 15.61
CA LEU A 16 -26.79 -14.06 14.60
C LEU A 16 -25.31 -14.34 14.30
N GLN A 17 -24.50 -14.57 15.34
CA GLN A 17 -23.10 -14.95 15.18
C GLN A 17 -22.95 -16.25 14.38
N ASN A 18 -23.78 -17.26 14.65
CA ASN A 18 -23.78 -18.50 13.87
C ASN A 18 -24.14 -18.27 12.41
N VAL A 19 -25.09 -17.37 12.10
CA VAL A 19 -25.45 -17.03 10.71
C VAL A 19 -24.24 -16.41 10.01
N LEU A 20 -23.61 -15.41 10.63
CA LEU A 20 -22.45 -14.72 10.07
C LEU A 20 -21.21 -15.63 9.96
N ASP A 21 -21.07 -16.63 10.84
CA ASP A 21 -20.00 -17.64 10.77
C ASP A 21 -20.16 -18.65 9.61
N ASN A 22 -21.35 -18.75 9.02
CA ASN A 22 -21.59 -19.54 7.82
C ASN A 22 -21.44 -18.73 6.52
N MET A 23 -21.14 -17.43 6.61
CA MET A 23 -20.83 -16.63 5.43
C MET A 23 -19.42 -16.96 4.91
N ILE A 24 -19.28 -16.93 3.59
CA ILE A 24 -17.99 -17.11 2.91
C ILE A 24 -17.13 -15.86 3.06
N GLU A 25 -17.76 -14.69 3.12
CA GLU A 25 -17.10 -13.41 3.35
C GLU A 25 -16.61 -13.28 4.78
N GLY A 26 -15.38 -12.76 4.92
CA GLY A 26 -14.86 -12.27 6.19
C GLY A 26 -15.65 -11.04 6.64
N ILE A 27 -16.03 -11.01 7.91
CA ILE A 27 -16.77 -9.88 8.49
C ILE A 27 -16.01 -9.38 9.70
N ILE A 28 -15.73 -8.08 9.70
CA ILE A 28 -15.19 -7.31 10.82
C ILE A 28 -16.18 -6.20 11.12
N ALA A 29 -16.53 -6.01 12.40
CA ALA A 29 -17.21 -4.80 12.84
C ALA A 29 -16.42 -4.13 13.96
N HIS A 30 -16.36 -2.80 13.97
CA HIS A 30 -15.71 -2.05 15.04
C HIS A 30 -16.47 -0.77 15.39
N ASP A 31 -16.26 -0.27 16.61
CA ASP A 31 -16.85 1.00 17.07
C ASP A 31 -16.07 2.22 16.54
N LEU A 32 -16.48 3.43 16.96
CA LEU A 32 -15.82 4.69 16.60
C LEU A 32 -14.38 4.82 17.13
N ASN A 33 -14.00 4.01 18.13
CA ASN A 33 -12.65 3.94 18.67
C ASN A 33 -11.80 2.83 18.00
N ARG A 34 -12.27 2.29 16.87
CA ARG A 34 -11.64 1.17 16.13
C ARG A 34 -11.57 -0.12 16.92
N ARG A 35 -12.34 -0.25 18.01
CA ARG A 35 -12.37 -1.47 18.81
C ARG A 35 -13.19 -2.51 18.08
N ILE A 36 -12.56 -3.64 17.74
CA ILE A 36 -13.22 -4.72 17.02
C ILE A 36 -14.26 -5.38 17.92
N LEU A 37 -15.52 -5.32 17.51
CA LEU A 37 -16.67 -5.89 18.21
C LEU A 37 -17.08 -7.24 17.63
N PHE A 38 -16.76 -7.49 16.36
CA PHE A 38 -17.15 -8.70 15.66
C PHE A 38 -16.08 -9.18 14.68
N PHE A 39 -15.91 -10.50 14.60
CA PHE A 39 -14.94 -11.16 13.73
C PHE A 39 -15.42 -12.57 13.40
N ASN A 40 -15.85 -12.84 12.17
CA ASN A 40 -16.41 -14.16 11.82
C ASN A 40 -15.34 -15.21 11.46
N ARG A 41 -15.77 -16.47 11.35
CA ARG A 41 -14.89 -17.60 11.01
C ARG A 41 -14.17 -17.44 9.66
N ALA A 42 -14.80 -16.81 8.68
CA ALA A 42 -14.17 -16.54 7.40
C ALA A 42 -13.05 -15.50 7.54
N ALA A 43 -13.25 -14.46 8.36
CA ALA A 43 -12.22 -13.47 8.66
C ALA A 43 -11.00 -14.13 9.31
N GLU A 44 -11.19 -15.07 10.25
CA GLU A 44 -10.08 -15.83 10.85
C GLU A 44 -9.26 -16.59 9.82
N LYS A 45 -9.93 -17.26 8.86
CA LYS A 45 -9.26 -18.01 7.80
C LYS A 45 -8.49 -17.11 6.84
N ILE A 46 -9.09 -15.99 6.44
CA ILE A 46 -8.50 -15.07 5.45
C ILE A 46 -7.30 -14.33 6.05
N THR A 47 -7.40 -13.84 7.28
CA THR A 47 -6.34 -13.04 7.90
C THR A 47 -5.32 -13.87 8.68
N GLY A 48 -5.69 -15.08 9.13
CA GLY A 48 -4.86 -15.92 9.99
C GLY A 48 -4.85 -15.52 11.47
N TYR A 49 -5.63 -14.52 11.87
CA TYR A 49 -5.80 -14.13 13.28
C TYR A 49 -7.03 -14.83 13.87
N SER A 50 -6.96 -15.27 15.12
CA SER A 50 -8.14 -15.83 15.79
C SER A 50 -9.03 -14.71 16.34
N ARG A 51 -10.33 -14.99 16.43
CA ARG A 51 -11.32 -14.11 17.04
C ARG A 51 -10.89 -13.67 18.45
N GLU A 52 -10.36 -14.60 19.24
CA GLU A 52 -9.94 -14.34 20.63
C GLU A 52 -8.79 -13.33 20.71
N GLU A 53 -7.95 -13.26 19.68
CA GLU A 53 -6.81 -12.35 19.64
C GLU A 53 -7.16 -10.93 19.22
N VAL A 54 -8.27 -10.77 18.49
CA VAL A 54 -8.64 -9.51 17.84
C VAL A 54 -9.81 -8.81 18.52
N LEU A 55 -10.75 -9.57 19.10
CA LEU A 55 -11.93 -8.99 19.72
C LEU A 55 -11.56 -8.06 20.88
N GLY A 56 -12.21 -6.91 20.92
CA GLY A 56 -12.03 -5.90 21.94
C GLY A 56 -10.76 -5.07 21.81
N ARG A 57 -9.96 -5.26 20.74
CA ARG A 57 -8.71 -4.54 20.48
C ARG A 57 -8.85 -3.58 19.31
N ASP A 58 -7.94 -2.61 19.21
CA ASP A 58 -7.88 -1.65 18.09
C ASP A 58 -7.43 -2.36 16.81
N CYS A 59 -8.18 -2.22 15.72
CA CYS A 59 -7.86 -2.89 14.46
C CYS A 59 -6.49 -2.49 13.88
N HIS A 60 -6.04 -1.24 14.01
CA HIS A 60 -4.73 -0.83 13.50
C HIS A 60 -3.58 -1.48 14.29
N LEU A 61 -3.78 -1.66 15.60
CA LEU A 61 -2.76 -2.28 16.46
C LEU A 61 -2.67 -3.79 16.25
N VAL A 62 -3.82 -4.47 16.12
CA VAL A 62 -3.87 -5.92 15.93
C VAL A 62 -3.21 -6.34 14.62
N PHE A 63 -3.48 -5.61 13.54
CA PHE A 63 -2.97 -5.93 12.21
C PHE A 63 -1.62 -5.24 11.90
N GLY A 64 -1.07 -4.44 12.82
CA GLY A 64 0.20 -3.72 12.65
C GLY A 64 0.15 -2.51 11.71
N SER A 65 -0.87 -2.44 10.85
CA SER A 65 -1.22 -1.31 9.99
C SER A 65 -2.74 -1.26 9.83
N PRO A 66 -3.31 -0.17 9.28
CA PRO A 66 -4.73 -0.17 8.92
C PRO A 66 -5.04 -1.35 8.02
N PHE A 67 -5.88 -2.28 8.47
CA PHE A 67 -6.27 -3.46 7.68
C PHE A 67 -6.93 -3.04 6.37
N CYS A 68 -7.73 -1.97 6.40
CA CYS A 68 -8.35 -1.36 5.23
C CYS A 68 -7.37 -0.54 4.36
N GLY A 69 -6.07 -0.54 4.69
CA GLY A 69 -5.04 0.25 4.05
C GLY A 69 -5.32 1.76 4.09
N ASN A 70 -4.86 2.47 3.06
CA ASN A 70 -5.02 3.92 2.92
C ASN A 70 -6.48 4.39 2.71
N LYS A 71 -7.44 3.44 2.63
CA LYS A 71 -8.88 3.71 2.49
C LYS A 71 -9.61 3.70 3.83
N CYS A 72 -8.91 3.50 4.94
CA CYS A 72 -9.50 3.57 6.27
C CYS A 72 -9.93 5.01 6.61
N SER A 73 -11.24 5.20 6.79
CA SER A 73 -11.84 6.49 7.16
C SER A 73 -11.46 6.99 8.57
N PHE A 74 -10.72 6.18 9.34
CA PHE A 74 -10.26 6.47 10.70
C PHE A 74 -8.78 6.85 10.75
N CYS A 75 -8.11 6.94 9.60
CA CYS A 75 -6.76 7.48 9.47
C CYS A 75 -6.83 9.00 9.29
N GLY A 76 -6.93 9.76 10.39
CA GLY A 76 -6.92 11.24 10.36
C GLY A 76 -8.04 11.89 11.17
N GLN A 77 -8.87 12.70 10.50
CA GLN A 77 -9.99 13.45 11.08
C GLN A 77 -11.08 12.53 11.65
N PRO A 78 -11.95 13.05 12.57
CA PRO A 78 -13.04 12.25 13.13
C PRO A 78 -13.89 11.63 12.01
N PRO A 79 -14.35 10.39 12.22
CA PRO A 79 -15.00 9.63 11.15
C PRO A 79 -16.31 10.29 10.76
N GLU A 80 -16.41 10.75 9.52
CA GLU A 80 -17.68 11.17 8.93
C GLU A 80 -18.60 9.95 8.74
N PRO A 81 -19.93 10.13 8.73
CA PRO A 81 -20.86 9.06 8.40
C PRO A 81 -20.50 8.42 7.05
N LEU A 82 -20.21 7.12 7.07
CA LEU A 82 -19.75 6.42 5.88
C LEU A 82 -20.92 5.93 5.04
N GLY A 83 -20.89 6.29 3.75
CA GLY A 83 -21.66 5.60 2.73
C GLY A 83 -21.12 4.18 2.49
N HIS A 84 -21.78 3.45 1.59
CA HIS A 84 -21.30 2.15 1.15
C HIS A 84 -20.16 2.32 0.15
N HIS A 85 -19.00 1.74 0.45
CA HIS A 85 -17.82 1.79 -0.42
C HIS A 85 -17.23 0.40 -0.64
N THR A 86 -17.01 0.03 -1.90
CA THR A 86 -16.31 -1.19 -2.28
C THR A 86 -14.98 -0.86 -2.93
N TYR A 87 -13.91 -1.53 -2.51
CA TYR A 87 -12.57 -1.35 -3.05
C TYR A 87 -11.71 -2.59 -2.84
N THR A 88 -10.60 -2.68 -3.55
CA THR A 88 -9.64 -3.79 -3.40
C THR A 88 -8.39 -3.32 -2.67
N ILE A 89 -7.85 -4.20 -1.83
CA ILE A 89 -6.60 -3.99 -1.09
C ILE A 89 -5.74 -5.26 -1.13
N ASN A 90 -4.48 -5.09 -0.78
CA ASN A 90 -3.62 -6.19 -0.38
C ASN A 90 -3.49 -6.16 1.14
N ALA A 91 -3.92 -7.22 1.80
CA ALA A 91 -3.79 -7.36 3.24
C ALA A 91 -2.72 -8.41 3.57
N ALA A 92 -1.81 -8.06 4.48
CA ALA A 92 -0.90 -9.03 5.06
C ALA A 92 -1.66 -9.93 6.04
N THR A 93 -1.43 -11.23 5.94
CA THR A 93 -1.90 -12.20 6.93
C THR A 93 -0.96 -12.23 8.13
N ARG A 94 -1.38 -12.92 9.18
CA ARG A 94 -0.51 -13.20 10.33
C ARG A 94 0.79 -13.92 9.97
N SER A 95 0.78 -14.78 8.94
CA SER A 95 1.96 -15.49 8.46
C SER A 95 2.91 -14.60 7.63
N GLY A 96 2.50 -13.38 7.29
CA GLY A 96 3.23 -12.47 6.40
C GLY A 96 2.89 -12.67 4.92
N ASP A 97 2.01 -13.61 4.58
CA ASP A 97 1.53 -13.78 3.21
C ASP A 97 0.64 -12.60 2.81
N THR A 98 0.64 -12.25 1.52
CA THR A 98 -0.23 -11.19 1.00
C THR A 98 -1.49 -11.78 0.37
N ARG A 99 -2.66 -11.32 0.81
CA ARG A 99 -3.97 -11.67 0.24
C ARG A 99 -4.58 -10.48 -0.47
N ARG A 100 -5.13 -10.72 -1.65
CA ARG A 100 -5.86 -9.70 -2.41
C ARG A 100 -7.34 -9.77 -2.05
N ILE A 101 -7.81 -8.75 -1.36
CA ILE A 101 -9.12 -8.73 -0.74
C ILE A 101 -9.97 -7.64 -1.40
N GLU A 102 -11.19 -7.99 -1.81
CA GLU A 102 -12.22 -7.00 -2.09
C GLU A 102 -12.99 -6.75 -0.79
N MET A 103 -13.07 -5.48 -0.40
CA MET A 103 -13.67 -5.05 0.85
C MET A 103 -14.83 -4.10 0.57
N SER A 104 -15.95 -4.36 1.22
CA SER A 104 -17.13 -3.53 1.25
C SER A 104 -17.33 -2.99 2.66
N VAL A 105 -17.25 -1.68 2.80
CA VAL A 105 -17.35 -0.98 4.09
C VAL A 105 -18.64 -0.18 4.13
N THR A 106 -19.39 -0.34 5.21
CA THR A 106 -20.65 0.38 5.45
C THR A 106 -20.68 0.91 6.88
N GLY A 107 -21.21 2.10 7.08
CA GLY A 107 -21.45 2.63 8.42
C GLY A 107 -22.56 1.88 9.15
N MET A 108 -22.38 1.65 10.45
CA MET A 108 -23.40 1.12 11.35
C MET A 108 -24.07 2.27 12.10
N TYR A 109 -25.39 2.18 12.24
CA TYR A 109 -26.23 3.18 12.91
C TYR A 109 -27.09 2.51 13.99
N ASP A 110 -27.39 3.24 15.07
CA ASP A 110 -28.34 2.78 16.09
C ASP A 110 -29.80 3.08 15.72
N GLU A 111 -30.73 2.79 16.63
CA GLU A 111 -32.18 3.05 16.43
C GLU A 111 -32.52 4.54 16.28
N GLN A 112 -31.60 5.44 16.63
CA GLN A 112 -31.75 6.88 16.53
C GLN A 112 -31.01 7.46 15.31
N ASP A 113 -30.61 6.62 14.34
CA ASP A 113 -29.80 6.99 13.17
C ASP A 113 -28.44 7.62 13.53
N THR A 114 -27.91 7.35 14.72
CA THR A 114 -26.59 7.83 15.13
C THR A 114 -25.53 6.87 14.62
N PHE A 115 -24.48 7.42 13.97
CA PHE A 115 -23.35 6.62 13.50
C PHE A 115 -22.56 6.06 14.69
N VAL A 116 -22.53 4.72 14.83
CA VAL A 116 -21.93 4.03 15.99
C VAL A 116 -20.69 3.21 15.66
N GLY A 117 -20.40 2.99 14.38
CA GLY A 117 -19.25 2.18 13.98
C GLY A 117 -19.26 1.79 12.52
N VAL A 118 -18.45 0.80 12.19
CA VAL A 118 -18.24 0.32 10.82
C VAL A 118 -18.41 -1.18 10.74
N LEU A 119 -19.08 -1.63 9.68
CA LEU A 119 -19.13 -3.01 9.24
C LEU A 119 -18.32 -3.14 7.95
N ALA A 120 -17.27 -3.95 7.98
CA ALA A 120 -16.47 -4.32 6.82
C ALA A 120 -16.72 -5.79 6.50
N ALA A 121 -17.25 -6.05 5.31
CA ALA A 121 -17.34 -7.38 4.72
C ALA A 121 -16.26 -7.51 3.64
N PHE A 122 -15.62 -8.66 3.53
CA PHE A 122 -14.51 -8.82 2.61
C PHE A 122 -14.32 -10.23 2.09
N HIS A 123 -13.85 -10.33 0.85
CA HIS A 123 -13.69 -11.59 0.14
C HIS A 123 -12.25 -11.75 -0.38
N ASP A 124 -11.65 -12.93 -0.17
CA ASP A 124 -10.31 -13.25 -0.67
C ASP A 124 -10.39 -13.62 -2.16
N LEU A 125 -9.88 -12.72 -3.00
CA LEU A 125 -9.79 -12.89 -4.45
C LEU A 125 -8.43 -13.45 -4.90
N THR A 126 -7.52 -13.79 -3.99
CA THR A 126 -6.13 -14.16 -4.33
C THR A 126 -6.07 -15.30 -5.35
N GLU A 127 -6.78 -16.40 -5.09
CA GLU A 127 -6.80 -17.56 -5.98
C GLU A 127 -7.53 -17.27 -7.28
N ILE A 128 -8.68 -16.59 -7.22
CA ILE A 128 -9.47 -16.24 -8.40
C ILE A 128 -8.66 -15.35 -9.34
N ILE A 129 -7.98 -14.34 -8.81
CA ILE A 129 -7.12 -13.44 -9.59
C ILE A 129 -5.91 -14.20 -10.12
N SER A 130 -5.27 -15.06 -9.33
CA SER A 130 -4.15 -15.89 -9.78
C SER A 130 -4.56 -16.84 -10.92
N LEU A 131 -5.73 -17.48 -10.81
CA LEU A 131 -6.29 -18.35 -11.83
C LEU A 131 -6.66 -17.58 -13.10
N LYS A 132 -7.37 -16.46 -12.96
CA LYS A 132 -7.72 -15.59 -14.11
C LYS A 132 -6.49 -15.02 -14.80
N LEU A 133 -5.42 -14.74 -14.05
CA LEU A 133 -4.12 -14.37 -14.63
C LEU A 133 -3.51 -15.55 -15.40
N ARG A 134 -3.47 -16.76 -14.83
CA ARG A 134 -2.98 -17.98 -15.51
C ARG A 134 -3.79 -18.36 -16.76
N LEU A 135 -5.09 -18.06 -16.76
CA LEU A 135 -6.00 -18.25 -17.90
C LEU A 135 -5.94 -17.09 -18.91
N GLY A 136 -5.23 -16.00 -18.60
CA GLY A 136 -5.14 -14.81 -19.47
C GLY A 136 -6.42 -13.95 -19.50
N GLU A 137 -7.36 -14.18 -18.58
CA GLU A 137 -8.66 -13.49 -18.53
C GLU A 137 -8.58 -12.10 -17.88
N LEU A 138 -7.63 -11.88 -16.98
CA LEU A 138 -7.36 -10.55 -16.42
C LEU A 138 -6.37 -9.80 -17.31
N ALA A 139 -6.78 -8.61 -17.77
CA ALA A 139 -6.03 -7.84 -18.75
C ALA A 139 -4.83 -7.06 -18.19
N GLY A 140 -4.63 -7.02 -16.86
CA GLY A 140 -3.54 -6.23 -16.29
C GLY A 140 -3.30 -6.36 -14.79
N PHE A 141 -2.19 -5.79 -14.33
CA PHE A 141 -1.68 -5.79 -12.96
C PHE A 141 -1.09 -4.41 -12.62
N SER A 142 -1.59 -3.75 -11.57
CA SER A 142 -1.12 -2.43 -11.14
C SER A 142 -1.03 -1.38 -12.27
N GLY A 143 -1.98 -1.39 -13.22
CA GLY A 143 -1.98 -0.48 -14.38
C GLY A 143 -1.17 -0.97 -15.60
N ILE A 144 -0.40 -2.06 -15.48
CA ILE A 144 0.30 -2.71 -16.59
C ILE A 144 -0.69 -3.62 -17.30
N VAL A 145 -0.81 -3.48 -18.63
CA VAL A 145 -1.68 -4.33 -19.46
C VAL A 145 -0.84 -5.42 -20.13
N GLY A 146 -1.22 -6.67 -19.96
CA GLY A 146 -0.47 -7.81 -20.50
C GLY A 146 -1.03 -9.16 -20.05
N ARG A 147 -1.13 -10.09 -21.00
CA ARG A 147 -1.75 -11.42 -20.81
C ARG A 147 -0.83 -12.60 -21.16
N ASP A 148 0.31 -12.33 -21.79
CA ASP A 148 1.26 -13.38 -22.16
C ASP A 148 1.92 -13.98 -20.91
N ARG A 149 2.31 -15.26 -20.99
CA ARG A 149 2.94 -15.97 -19.88
C ARG A 149 4.17 -15.26 -19.34
N ARG A 150 4.98 -14.62 -20.20
CA ARG A 150 6.15 -13.83 -19.77
C ARG A 150 5.76 -12.61 -18.93
N MET A 151 4.61 -12.00 -19.22
CA MET A 151 4.10 -10.89 -18.42
C MET A 151 3.60 -11.36 -17.05
N LEU A 152 3.06 -12.57 -16.96
CA LEU A 152 2.71 -13.16 -15.66
C LEU A 152 3.94 -13.33 -14.79
N ASP A 153 5.05 -13.81 -15.36
CA ASP A 153 6.32 -13.94 -14.64
C ASP A 153 6.82 -12.57 -14.14
N VAL A 154 6.70 -11.52 -14.95
CA VAL A 154 7.00 -10.13 -14.54
C VAL A 154 6.11 -9.69 -13.38
N TYR A 155 4.81 -10.01 -13.39
CA TYR A 155 3.93 -9.69 -12.27
C TYR A 155 4.33 -10.42 -10.99
N GLU A 156 4.78 -11.67 -11.07
CA GLU A 156 5.28 -12.39 -9.90
C GLU A 156 6.57 -11.76 -9.36
N GLN A 157 7.50 -11.37 -10.24
CA GLN A 157 8.72 -10.68 -9.85
C GLN A 157 8.42 -9.36 -9.15
N ILE A 158 7.47 -8.57 -9.67
CA ILE A 158 7.05 -7.31 -9.02
C ILE A 158 6.56 -7.58 -7.60
N ARG A 159 5.73 -8.60 -7.38
CA ARG A 159 5.25 -8.95 -6.03
C ARG A 159 6.39 -9.32 -5.08
N ASN A 160 7.34 -10.13 -5.56
CA ASN A 160 8.48 -10.56 -4.74
C ASN A 160 9.39 -9.39 -4.38
N LEU A 161 9.66 -8.50 -5.34
CA LEU A 161 10.51 -7.32 -5.15
C LEU A 161 9.85 -6.27 -4.24
N ALA A 162 8.52 -6.14 -4.29
CA ALA A 162 7.80 -5.16 -3.48
C ALA A 162 7.86 -5.47 -1.96
N ALA A 163 8.09 -6.71 -1.58
CA ALA A 163 8.28 -7.10 -0.18
C ALA A 163 9.69 -6.76 0.36
N ALA A 164 10.61 -6.32 -0.51
CA ALA A 164 11.99 -6.07 -0.14
C ALA A 164 12.33 -4.58 -0.07
N ASP A 165 13.31 -4.23 0.77
CA ASP A 165 13.72 -2.84 1.00
C ASP A 165 15.06 -2.46 0.33
N TYR A 166 15.50 -3.22 -0.68
CA TYR A 166 16.73 -2.96 -1.43
C TYR A 166 16.48 -2.26 -2.78
N PRO A 167 17.47 -1.53 -3.33
CA PRO A 167 17.36 -0.92 -4.66
C PRO A 167 17.09 -1.95 -5.76
N VAL A 168 16.14 -1.65 -6.64
CA VAL A 168 15.75 -2.52 -7.76
C VAL A 168 16.23 -1.92 -9.08
N HIS A 169 16.90 -2.73 -9.90
CA HIS A 169 17.28 -2.36 -11.26
C HIS A 169 16.29 -2.94 -12.27
N ILE A 170 15.63 -2.08 -13.04
CA ILE A 170 14.63 -2.47 -14.06
C ILE A 170 15.24 -2.32 -15.44
N THR A 171 15.44 -3.43 -16.14
CA THR A 171 15.99 -3.47 -17.50
C THR A 171 14.93 -3.78 -18.53
N GLY A 172 15.05 -3.17 -19.71
CA GLY A 172 14.17 -3.41 -20.85
C GLY A 172 14.39 -2.35 -21.92
N GLU A 173 13.92 -2.63 -23.13
CA GLU A 173 14.00 -1.71 -24.27
C GLU A 173 13.26 -0.39 -23.99
N THR A 174 13.56 0.64 -24.78
CA THR A 174 12.85 1.92 -24.70
C THR A 174 11.38 1.74 -25.05
N GLY A 175 10.48 2.35 -24.27
CA GLY A 175 9.04 2.27 -24.52
C GLY A 175 8.34 1.01 -24.01
N THR A 176 9.01 0.09 -23.31
CA THR A 176 8.39 -1.13 -22.77
C THR A 176 7.64 -0.94 -21.44
N GLY A 177 7.45 0.31 -20.99
CA GLY A 177 6.68 0.61 -19.77
C GLY A 177 7.42 0.36 -18.45
N LYS A 178 8.75 0.54 -18.40
CA LYS A 178 9.56 0.38 -17.17
C LYS A 178 9.07 1.24 -16.00
N GLU A 179 8.59 2.45 -16.27
CA GLU A 179 8.00 3.32 -15.25
C GLU A 179 6.75 2.69 -14.62
N LEU A 180 5.90 2.00 -15.41
CA LEU A 180 4.74 1.28 -14.87
C LEU A 180 5.16 0.13 -13.96
N VAL A 181 6.26 -0.55 -14.28
CA VAL A 181 6.86 -1.59 -13.42
C VAL A 181 7.35 -0.98 -12.11
N ALA A 182 8.06 0.14 -12.15
CA ALA A 182 8.55 0.84 -10.95
C ALA A 182 7.38 1.30 -10.06
N ALA A 183 6.35 1.90 -10.65
CA ALA A 183 5.15 2.32 -9.94
C ALA A 183 4.39 1.10 -9.35
N ALA A 184 4.34 -0.02 -10.08
CA ALA A 184 3.73 -1.25 -9.59
C ALA A 184 4.50 -1.82 -8.38
N ILE A 185 5.83 -1.80 -8.38
CA ILE A 185 6.64 -2.21 -7.22
C ILE A 185 6.34 -1.32 -6.01
N HIS A 186 6.36 0.01 -6.20
CA HIS A 186 6.04 0.96 -5.13
C HIS A 186 4.64 0.71 -4.53
N ASN A 187 3.61 0.63 -5.37
CA ASN A 187 2.22 0.45 -4.95
C ASN A 187 1.96 -0.88 -4.22
N GLN A 188 2.82 -1.87 -4.44
CA GLN A 188 2.71 -3.20 -3.81
C GLN A 188 3.60 -3.32 -2.56
N SER A 189 4.44 -2.32 -2.28
CA SER A 189 5.40 -2.34 -1.18
C SER A 189 4.82 -1.79 0.13
N ALA A 190 5.55 -1.99 1.23
CA ALA A 190 5.24 -1.34 2.51
C ALA A 190 5.26 0.20 2.44
N ARG A 191 5.88 0.77 1.39
CA ARG A 191 6.00 2.22 1.16
C ARG A 191 4.89 2.80 0.28
N ALA A 192 3.86 2.03 -0.08
CA ALA A 192 2.77 2.47 -0.97
C ALA A 192 1.95 3.68 -0.45
N GLY A 193 2.02 3.99 0.85
CA GLY A 193 1.44 5.22 1.43
C GLY A 193 2.33 6.46 1.32
N GLY A 194 3.59 6.28 0.91
CA GLY A 194 4.57 7.35 0.74
C GLY A 194 4.62 7.91 -0.70
N PRO A 195 5.46 8.92 -0.95
CA PRO A 195 5.60 9.52 -2.27
C PRO A 195 6.30 8.60 -3.27
N PHE A 196 5.76 8.49 -4.49
CA PHE A 196 6.48 7.95 -5.66
C PHE A 196 7.00 9.12 -6.50
N VAL A 197 8.32 9.25 -6.63
CA VAL A 197 8.97 10.37 -7.31
C VAL A 197 9.73 9.85 -8.53
N PRO A 198 9.17 9.93 -9.74
CA PRO A 198 9.91 9.61 -10.97
C PRO A 198 10.81 10.78 -11.39
N VAL A 199 12.00 10.45 -11.87
CA VAL A 199 12.97 11.40 -12.43
C VAL A 199 13.60 10.78 -13.66
N ASN A 200 13.44 11.42 -14.81
CA ASN A 200 14.17 11.06 -16.01
C ASN A 200 15.51 11.79 -16.04
N CYS A 201 16.61 11.03 -16.00
CA CYS A 201 17.96 11.58 -15.92
C CYS A 201 18.46 12.13 -17.27
N GLY A 202 17.97 11.61 -18.40
CA GLY A 202 18.31 12.07 -19.75
C GLY A 202 17.59 13.34 -20.20
N ALA A 203 16.45 13.68 -19.57
CA ALA A 203 15.62 14.82 -19.93
C ALA A 203 16.14 16.18 -19.42
N LEU A 204 17.13 16.19 -18.52
CA LEU A 204 17.60 17.40 -17.84
C LEU A 204 19.06 17.73 -18.20
N PRO A 205 19.41 19.02 -18.42
CA PRO A 205 20.80 19.43 -18.53
C PRO A 205 21.59 19.08 -17.25
N GLU A 206 22.85 18.68 -17.42
CA GLU A 206 23.74 18.21 -16.34
C GLU A 206 23.74 19.13 -15.10
N GLY A 207 23.89 20.45 -15.30
CA GLY A 207 23.91 21.41 -14.18
C GLY A 207 22.58 21.57 -13.43
N LEU A 208 21.45 21.22 -14.07
CA LEU A 208 20.14 21.23 -13.41
C LEU A 208 19.84 19.89 -12.74
N LEU A 209 20.36 18.79 -13.28
CA LEU A 209 20.12 17.44 -12.77
C LEU A 209 20.59 17.27 -11.32
N GLU A 210 21.76 17.83 -10.98
CA GLU A 210 22.28 17.80 -9.61
C GLU A 210 21.36 18.54 -8.63
N SER A 211 20.96 19.75 -9.01
CA SER A 211 20.04 20.60 -8.26
C SER A 211 18.63 20.01 -8.15
N GLU A 212 18.17 19.26 -9.14
CA GLU A 212 16.92 18.50 -9.07
C GLU A 212 17.05 17.33 -8.10
N LEU A 213 18.04 16.45 -8.26
CA LEU A 213 18.18 15.24 -7.46
C LEU A 213 18.47 15.56 -5.99
N PHE A 214 19.44 16.43 -5.71
CA PHE A 214 19.91 16.73 -4.36
C PHE A 214 19.39 18.04 -3.79
N GLY A 215 18.81 18.92 -4.60
CA GLY A 215 18.39 20.24 -4.11
C GLY A 215 19.57 21.20 -3.97
N HIS A 216 19.27 22.45 -3.60
CA HIS A 216 20.27 23.48 -3.39
C HIS A 216 19.85 24.47 -2.30
N VAL A 217 20.83 25.16 -1.75
CA VAL A 217 20.61 26.36 -0.93
C VAL A 217 20.73 27.62 -1.78
N LYS A 218 20.08 28.70 -1.34
CA LYS A 218 20.20 30.02 -1.96
C LYS A 218 21.67 30.42 -2.08
N GLY A 219 22.08 30.86 -3.25
CA GLY A 219 23.45 31.30 -3.54
C GLY A 219 24.44 30.19 -3.93
N ALA A 220 24.00 28.92 -4.02
CA ALA A 220 24.87 27.81 -4.41
C ALA A 220 25.46 27.94 -5.83
N PHE A 221 24.75 28.60 -6.75
CA PHE A 221 25.20 28.91 -8.11
C PHE A 221 24.43 30.11 -8.68
N SER A 222 24.87 30.64 -9.82
CA SER A 222 24.18 31.72 -10.54
C SER A 222 22.76 31.29 -10.95
N GLY A 223 21.74 31.84 -10.30
CA GLY A 223 20.33 31.49 -10.50
C GLY A 223 19.67 30.79 -9.31
N ALA A 224 20.43 30.41 -8.27
CA ALA A 224 19.92 29.86 -7.01
C ALA A 224 19.33 30.98 -6.12
N ILE A 225 18.18 31.52 -6.52
CA ILE A 225 17.53 32.66 -5.84
C ILE A 225 16.85 32.30 -4.51
N ARG A 226 16.62 31.00 -4.27
CA ARG A 226 15.98 30.44 -3.07
C ARG A 226 16.48 29.03 -2.80
N ASP A 227 16.21 28.53 -1.60
CA ASP A 227 16.41 27.11 -1.28
C ASP A 227 15.42 26.23 -2.06
N LYS A 228 15.88 25.04 -2.45
CA LYS A 228 15.07 24.04 -3.14
C LYS A 228 15.37 22.65 -2.60
N LYS A 229 14.30 21.92 -2.27
CA LYS A 229 14.38 20.49 -1.89
C LYS A 229 14.68 19.64 -3.12
N GLY A 230 15.55 18.64 -2.95
CA GLY A 230 15.87 17.67 -3.99
C GLY A 230 14.86 16.53 -4.07
N ARG A 231 14.91 15.75 -5.15
CA ARG A 231 14.06 14.58 -5.36
C ARG A 231 14.26 13.50 -4.31
N PHE A 232 15.48 13.32 -3.80
CA PHE A 232 15.72 12.42 -2.65
C PHE A 232 14.93 12.83 -1.41
N GLU A 233 14.91 14.12 -1.10
CA GLU A 233 14.14 14.64 0.05
C GLU A 233 12.63 14.54 -0.19
N LEU A 234 12.18 14.79 -1.42
CA LEU A 234 10.77 14.66 -1.80
C LEU A 234 10.29 13.20 -1.79
N ALA A 235 11.20 12.24 -1.97
CA ALA A 235 10.92 10.80 -1.94
C ALA A 235 11.08 10.18 -0.54
N HIS A 236 11.32 11.00 0.50
CA HIS A 236 11.50 10.50 1.86
C HIS A 236 10.30 9.66 2.31
N SER A 237 10.57 8.51 2.94
CA SER A 237 9.57 7.49 3.32
C SER A 237 8.77 6.90 2.16
N GLY A 238 9.22 7.09 0.92
CA GLY A 238 8.60 6.59 -0.30
C GLY A 238 9.61 5.92 -1.23
N THR A 239 9.47 6.17 -2.53
CA THR A 239 10.30 5.58 -3.58
C THR A 239 10.72 6.62 -4.61
N LEU A 240 12.02 6.69 -4.90
CA LEU A 240 12.58 7.47 -6.00
C LEU A 240 12.84 6.53 -7.19
N PHE A 241 12.26 6.81 -8.35
CA PHE A 241 12.54 6.09 -9.58
C PHE A 241 13.44 6.93 -10.48
N LEU A 242 14.62 6.39 -10.81
CA LEU A 242 15.59 7.01 -11.70
C LEU A 242 15.49 6.34 -13.08
N ASP A 243 14.78 6.98 -14.00
CA ASP A 243 14.74 6.55 -15.39
C ASP A 243 15.99 7.02 -16.13
N GLU A 244 16.45 6.20 -17.08
CA GLU A 244 17.68 6.44 -17.85
C GLU A 244 18.90 6.73 -16.96
N VAL A 245 19.05 6.00 -15.84
CA VAL A 245 20.15 6.17 -14.88
C VAL A 245 21.55 6.02 -15.51
N SER A 246 21.65 5.36 -16.67
CA SER A 246 22.88 5.27 -17.47
C SER A 246 23.38 6.63 -17.98
N GLU A 247 22.49 7.60 -18.13
CA GLU A 247 22.80 8.96 -18.59
C GLU A 247 23.37 9.84 -17.46
N LEU A 248 23.46 9.33 -16.22
CA LEU A 248 24.07 10.07 -15.12
C LEU A 248 25.56 10.34 -15.38
N PRO A 249 26.02 11.59 -15.26
CA PRO A 249 27.44 11.92 -15.28
C PRO A 249 28.21 11.18 -14.18
N ARG A 250 29.50 10.87 -14.40
CA ARG A 250 30.32 10.11 -13.43
C ARG A 250 30.34 10.73 -12.02
N HIS A 251 30.41 12.06 -11.92
CA HIS A 251 30.43 12.73 -10.62
C HIS A 251 29.10 12.53 -9.86
N MET A 252 27.98 12.48 -10.57
CA MET A 252 26.66 12.18 -10.00
C MET A 252 26.54 10.73 -9.55
N GLN A 253 27.12 9.79 -10.30
CA GLN A 253 27.14 8.36 -9.92
C GLN A 253 27.85 8.15 -8.57
N VAL A 254 28.94 8.89 -8.30
CA VAL A 254 29.63 8.84 -7.00
C VAL A 254 28.73 9.33 -5.87
N LYS A 255 27.97 10.41 -6.09
CA LYS A 255 27.01 10.93 -5.09
C LYS A 255 25.84 9.98 -4.86
N LEU A 256 25.28 9.43 -5.94
CA LEU A 256 24.23 8.41 -5.87
C LEU A 256 24.69 7.21 -5.05
N LEU A 257 25.92 6.72 -5.28
CA LEU A 257 26.49 5.61 -4.52
C LEU A 257 26.54 5.90 -3.02
N ARG A 258 26.96 7.11 -2.62
CA ARG A 258 26.98 7.52 -1.20
C ARG A 258 25.58 7.49 -0.60
N VAL A 259 24.56 7.98 -1.31
CA VAL A 259 23.19 7.93 -0.82
C VAL A 259 22.71 6.48 -0.64
N LEU A 260 23.04 5.59 -1.58
CA LEU A 260 22.66 4.19 -1.50
C LEU A 260 23.38 3.44 -0.37
N GLN A 261 24.60 3.83 -0.02
CA GLN A 261 25.40 3.19 1.03
C GLN A 261 25.11 3.74 2.42
N GLU A 262 25.02 5.07 2.55
CA GLU A 262 24.99 5.77 3.82
C GLU A 262 23.61 6.33 4.16
N GLY A 263 22.68 6.34 3.20
CA GLY A 263 21.32 6.81 3.41
C GLY A 263 21.18 8.34 3.56
N ASN A 264 22.25 9.07 3.24
CA ASN A 264 22.34 10.50 3.48
C ASN A 264 22.99 11.24 2.30
N PHE A 265 22.77 12.55 2.21
CA PHE A 265 23.34 13.42 1.17
C PHE A 265 23.36 14.88 1.61
N GLU A 266 24.02 15.74 0.83
CA GLU A 266 24.07 17.19 1.04
C GLU A 266 23.43 17.93 -0.14
N ARG A 267 22.72 19.02 0.13
CA ARG A 267 22.27 19.94 -0.92
C ARG A 267 23.47 20.63 -1.55
N VAL A 268 23.34 21.01 -2.83
CA VAL A 268 24.37 21.81 -3.50
C VAL A 268 24.59 23.12 -2.74
N GLY A 269 25.85 23.39 -2.37
CA GLY A 269 26.26 24.57 -1.61
C GLY A 269 25.98 24.51 -0.10
N ALA A 270 25.50 23.38 0.43
CA ALA A 270 25.26 23.19 1.86
C ALA A 270 26.30 22.28 2.51
N GLU A 271 26.65 22.55 3.76
CA GLU A 271 27.49 21.67 4.60
C GLU A 271 26.65 20.72 5.47
N LYS A 272 25.33 20.93 5.51
CA LYS A 272 24.41 20.14 6.34
C LYS A 272 24.00 18.87 5.61
N THR A 273 24.35 17.73 6.19
CA THR A 273 23.90 16.40 5.75
C THR A 273 22.42 16.18 6.07
N ILE A 274 21.70 15.58 5.14
CA ILE A 274 20.28 15.21 5.20
C ILE A 274 20.19 13.69 5.11
N SER A 275 19.51 13.05 6.06
CA SER A 275 19.21 11.62 6.02
C SER A 275 17.83 11.36 5.39
N VAL A 276 17.73 10.37 4.52
CA VAL A 276 16.49 9.99 3.81
C VAL A 276 16.11 8.51 3.96
N THR A 277 16.78 7.76 4.82
CA THR A 277 16.41 6.37 5.11
C THR A 277 15.04 6.26 5.77
N SER A 278 14.27 5.27 5.34
CA SER A 278 13.23 4.65 6.15
C SER A 278 13.89 4.06 7.39
N SER A 279 13.63 4.66 8.55
CA SER A 279 13.95 4.03 9.82
C SER A 279 13.11 2.76 9.98
N GLY A 280 13.78 1.60 9.97
CA GLY A 280 13.38 0.35 10.63
C GLY A 280 12.11 -0.32 10.13
#